data_AF-A0A1F7BL56-F1
#
_entry.id   AF-A0A1F7BL56-F1
#
_cell.length_a   1.000
_cell.length_b   1.000
_cell.length_c   1.000
_cell.angle_alpha   90.00
_cell.angle_beta   90.00
_cell.angle_gamma   90.00
#
_symmetry.space_group_name_H-M   'P 1'
#
loop_
_entity.id
_entity.type
_entity.pdbx_description
1 polymer ?
#
loop_
_entity_poly.entity_id
_entity_poly.type
_entity_poly.pdbx_seq_one_letter_code
_entity_poly.pdbx_strand_id
1 'polypeptide(L)'
;MPTSLGTLLRNAFFQCRARLRPFLIGVVLFGSLVAIVNVVASKRIEGHIWQGMQRLGIDQSRMMELQEQLQSGDEGAVEGAMNEMNTTMGGIDGMSDEDREALFRREGIVLVLRVLPVMTAGLFVLGVLTILSGAYFLCFALGKGKEPTEILNNALFLFLPLLGVWVWSFLRSFVWIPIFGIIPAIILMPRFALAPVILASQKKGVTASVTESYRKTRGYWGRIAGNLAVAGLIFMLVSWGVSLVTIPVALQSKVLSIWIQAVVQQATVGYTAVFLVLLTKTILENAQPQVKSGKKAKA
;
A
#
# COMPACT_ATOMS: atom_id res chain seq x y z
N MET A 1 11.13 -31.09 8.25
CA MET A 1 11.76 -29.78 8.50
C MET A 1 10.87 -28.71 7.90
N PRO A 2 10.61 -27.58 8.58
CA PRO A 2 9.81 -26.49 8.02
C PRO A 2 10.49 -25.96 6.76
N THR A 3 9.71 -25.72 5.71
CA THR A 3 10.17 -25.26 4.40
C THR A 3 10.95 -23.94 4.54
N SER A 4 12.13 -23.86 3.92
CA SER A 4 12.97 -22.65 4.01
C SER A 4 12.31 -21.46 3.30
N LEU A 5 12.63 -20.24 3.74
CA LEU A 5 12.10 -19.00 3.14
C LEU A 5 12.37 -18.92 1.64
N GLY A 6 13.59 -19.28 1.21
CA GLY A 6 13.96 -19.29 -0.20
C GLY A 6 13.08 -20.23 -1.03
N THR A 7 12.73 -21.41 -0.48
CA THR A 7 11.80 -22.34 -1.14
C THR A 7 10.38 -21.77 -1.19
N LEU A 8 9.91 -21.08 -0.15
CA LEU A 8 8.60 -20.41 -0.17
C LEU A 8 8.53 -19.31 -1.23
N LEU A 9 9.55 -18.45 -1.31
CA LEU A 9 9.64 -17.39 -2.31
C LEU A 9 9.70 -17.95 -3.74
N ARG A 10 10.51 -18.99 -3.95
CA ARG A 10 10.62 -19.67 -5.25
C ARG A 10 9.29 -20.34 -5.65
N ASN A 11 8.61 -20.99 -4.70
CA ASN A 11 7.32 -21.62 -4.97
C ASN A 11 6.23 -20.58 -5.25
N ALA A 12 6.24 -19.44 -4.56
CA ALA A 12 5.33 -18.33 -4.85
C ALA A 12 5.53 -17.82 -6.29
N PHE A 13 6.79 -17.66 -6.72
CA PHE A 13 7.12 -17.26 -8.08
C PHE A 13 6.61 -18.28 -9.11
N PHE A 14 6.83 -19.57 -8.88
CA PHE A 14 6.32 -20.61 -9.79
C PHE A 14 4.79 -20.63 -9.87
N GLN A 15 4.08 -20.42 -8.77
CA GLN A 15 2.62 -20.35 -8.79
C GLN A 15 2.11 -19.13 -9.56
N CYS A 16 2.73 -17.96 -9.38
CA CYS A 16 2.41 -16.77 -10.18
C CYS A 16 2.66 -17.04 -11.68
N ARG A 17 3.79 -17.66 -12.02
CA ARG A 17 4.15 -17.99 -13.42
C ARG A 17 3.25 -19.06 -14.03
N ALA A 18 2.84 -20.07 -13.28
CA ALA A 18 1.96 -21.14 -13.75
C ALA A 18 0.58 -20.61 -14.18
N ARG A 19 0.13 -19.51 -13.58
CA ARG A 19 -1.14 -18.86 -13.89
C ARG A 19 -0.93 -17.39 -14.26
N LEU A 20 0.02 -17.15 -15.17
CA LEU A 20 0.47 -15.79 -15.50
C LEU A 20 -0.65 -14.90 -16.06
N ARG A 21 -1.55 -15.44 -16.89
CA ARG A 21 -2.62 -14.65 -17.53
C ARG A 21 -3.55 -13.97 -16.50
N PRO A 22 -4.24 -14.70 -15.58
CA PRO A 22 -5.08 -14.04 -14.58
C PRO A 22 -4.29 -13.20 -13.58
N PHE A 23 -3.01 -13.52 -13.32
CA PHE A 23 -2.14 -12.69 -12.51
C PHE A 23 -1.89 -11.33 -13.17
N LEU A 24 -1.40 -11.30 -14.42
CA LEU A 24 -1.10 -10.06 -15.15
C LEU A 24 -2.34 -9.20 -15.36
N ILE A 25 -3.49 -9.80 -15.66
CA ILE A 25 -4.76 -9.06 -15.80
C ILE A 25 -5.11 -8.34 -14.49
N GLY A 26 -5.00 -9.02 -13.35
CA GLY A 26 -5.23 -8.38 -12.04
C GLY A 26 -4.23 -7.25 -11.77
N VAL A 27 -2.94 -7.49 -12.04
CA VAL A 27 -1.88 -6.50 -11.87
C VAL A 27 -2.12 -5.24 -12.69
N VAL A 28 -2.43 -5.40 -13.98
CA VAL A 28 -2.67 -4.26 -14.88
C VAL A 28 -3.99 -3.56 -14.55
N LEU A 29 -5.06 -4.31 -14.25
CA LEU A 29 -6.36 -3.75 -13.91
C LEU A 29 -6.28 -2.90 -12.64
N PHE A 30 -5.85 -3.49 -11.52
CA PHE A 30 -5.75 -2.76 -10.26
C PHE A 30 -4.65 -1.69 -10.30
N GLY A 31 -3.55 -1.93 -11.03
CA GLY A 31 -2.47 -0.96 -11.20
C GLY A 31 -2.98 0.29 -11.91
N SER A 32 -3.76 0.10 -12.99
CA SER A 32 -4.36 1.21 -13.73
C SER A 32 -5.39 1.97 -12.89
N LEU A 33 -6.25 1.27 -12.13
CA LEU A 33 -7.22 1.92 -11.25
C LEU A 33 -6.52 2.75 -10.16
N VAL A 34 -5.48 2.21 -9.51
CA VAL A 34 -4.69 2.95 -8.52
C VAL A 34 -3.99 4.16 -9.16
N ALA A 35 -3.41 3.99 -10.34
CA ALA A 35 -2.77 5.08 -11.07
C ALA A 35 -3.75 6.20 -11.40
N ILE A 36 -4.96 5.88 -11.88
CA ILE A 36 -6.01 6.87 -12.17
C ILE A 36 -6.33 7.68 -10.91
N VAL A 37 -6.54 7.02 -9.77
CA VAL A 37 -6.85 7.70 -8.51
C VAL A 37 -5.70 8.62 -8.09
N ASN A 38 -4.45 8.14 -8.16
CA ASN A 38 -3.28 8.94 -7.82
C ASN A 38 -3.09 10.13 -8.75
N VAL A 39 -3.29 9.97 -10.07
CA VAL A 39 -3.19 11.06 -11.05
C VAL A 39 -4.29 12.09 -10.83
N VAL A 40 -5.54 11.66 -10.63
CA VAL A 40 -6.67 12.57 -10.38
C VAL A 40 -6.49 13.32 -9.06
N ALA A 41 -6.07 12.64 -7.99
CA ALA A 41 -5.80 13.27 -6.71
C ALA A 41 -4.64 14.28 -6.83
N SER A 42 -3.54 13.90 -7.48
CA SER A 42 -2.38 14.78 -7.69
C SER A 42 -2.76 16.03 -8.46
N LYS A 43 -3.47 15.91 -9.59
CA LYS A 43 -3.91 17.06 -10.39
C LYS A 43 -4.84 18.00 -9.62
N ARG A 44 -5.76 17.46 -8.82
CA ARG A 44 -6.67 18.27 -8.00
C ARG A 44 -5.95 18.99 -6.87
N ILE A 45 -5.02 18.31 -6.19
CA ILE A 45 -4.20 18.89 -5.13
C ILE A 45 -3.32 20.00 -5.71
N GLU A 46 -2.63 19.75 -6.82
CA GLU A 46 -1.84 20.76 -7.54
C GLU A 46 -2.69 21.98 -7.91
N GLY A 47 -3.89 21.78 -8.47
CA GLY A 47 -4.80 22.89 -8.77
C GLY A 47 -5.20 23.72 -7.55
N HIS A 48 -5.41 23.09 -6.39
CA HIS A 48 -5.72 23.80 -5.15
C HIS A 48 -4.52 24.53 -4.54
N ILE A 49 -3.33 23.90 -4.56
CA ILE A 49 -2.07 24.55 -4.18
C ILE A 49 -1.87 25.79 -5.03
N TRP A 50 -2.12 25.66 -6.33
CA TRP A 50 -1.89 26.74 -7.25
C TRP A 50 -2.83 27.93 -7.10
N GLN A 51 -4.11 27.66 -6.90
CA GLN A 51 -5.07 28.70 -6.53
C GLN A 51 -4.71 29.39 -5.19
N GLY A 52 -4.05 28.67 -4.28
CA GLY A 52 -3.50 29.24 -3.05
C GLY A 52 -2.30 30.15 -3.32
N MET A 53 -1.36 29.71 -4.16
CA MET A 53 -0.16 30.48 -4.54
C MET A 53 -0.53 31.77 -5.30
N GLN A 54 -1.52 31.72 -6.20
CA GLN A 54 -2.04 32.91 -6.87
C GLN A 54 -2.58 33.97 -5.90
N ARG A 55 -3.19 33.55 -4.77
CA ARG A 55 -3.68 34.46 -3.74
C ARG A 55 -2.57 35.11 -2.93
N LEU A 56 -1.41 34.46 -2.89
CA LEU A 56 -0.17 35.00 -2.31
C LEU A 56 0.60 35.87 -3.30
N GLY A 57 0.03 36.16 -4.49
CA GLY A 57 0.66 37.01 -5.50
C GLY A 57 1.64 36.30 -6.42
N ILE A 58 1.75 34.97 -6.36
CA ILE A 58 2.65 34.19 -7.23
C ILE A 58 1.97 33.98 -8.59
N ASP A 59 2.56 34.55 -9.65
CA ASP A 59 2.04 34.40 -11.01
C ASP A 59 2.36 33.02 -11.59
N GLN A 60 1.34 32.44 -12.23
CA GLN A 60 1.39 31.09 -12.75
C GLN A 60 2.34 30.95 -13.93
N SER A 61 2.17 31.87 -14.87
CA SER A 61 2.87 31.88 -16.14
C SER A 61 4.38 31.98 -15.92
N ARG A 62 4.78 32.91 -15.04
CA ARG A 62 6.16 33.18 -14.66
C ARG A 62 6.86 31.97 -14.08
N MET A 63 6.22 31.27 -13.15
CA MET A 63 6.78 30.05 -12.54
C MET A 63 6.86 28.88 -13.52
N MET A 64 5.88 28.73 -14.42
CA MET A 64 5.94 27.70 -15.47
C MET A 64 7.04 28.00 -16.50
N GLU A 65 7.20 29.25 -16.89
CA GLU A 65 8.27 29.72 -17.79
C GLU A 65 9.65 29.48 -17.17
N LEU A 66 9.84 29.85 -15.90
CA LEU A 66 11.07 29.58 -15.16
C LEU A 66 11.34 28.07 -15.03
N GLN A 67 10.30 27.26 -14.83
CA GLN A 67 10.44 25.80 -14.77
C GLN A 67 10.85 25.20 -16.13
N GLU A 68 10.33 25.75 -17.23
CA GLU A 68 10.70 25.35 -18.60
C GLU A 68 12.14 25.76 -18.92
N GLN A 69 12.55 26.98 -18.56
CA GLN A 69 13.92 27.45 -18.73
C GLN A 69 14.92 26.64 -17.89
N LEU A 70 14.57 26.29 -16.65
CA LEU A 70 15.35 25.38 -15.79
C LEU A 70 15.49 23.98 -16.42
N GLN A 71 14.43 23.47 -17.05
CA GLN A 71 14.49 22.19 -17.77
C GLN A 71 15.37 22.25 -19.01
N SER A 72 15.45 23.42 -19.67
CA SER A 72 16.37 23.65 -20.79
C SER A 72 17.83 23.87 -20.37
N GLY A 73 18.11 23.92 -19.06
CA GLY A 73 19.46 24.11 -18.51
C GLY A 73 19.95 25.55 -18.57
N ASP A 74 19.04 26.53 -18.64
CA ASP A 74 19.39 27.95 -18.62
C ASP A 74 19.84 28.36 -17.21
N GLU A 75 21.13 28.72 -17.08
CA GLU A 75 21.73 29.15 -15.81
C GLU A 75 21.06 30.42 -15.26
N GLY A 76 20.51 31.29 -16.12
CA GLY A 76 19.79 32.50 -15.71
C GLY A 76 18.42 32.24 -15.10
N ALA A 77 17.83 31.07 -15.35
CA ALA A 77 16.53 30.68 -14.81
C ALA A 77 16.58 30.37 -13.31
N VAL A 78 17.75 29.92 -12.81
CA VAL A 78 17.98 29.72 -11.37
C VAL A 78 17.96 31.06 -10.64
N GLU A 79 18.65 32.05 -11.19
CA GLU A 79 18.69 33.41 -10.63
C GLU A 79 17.31 34.09 -10.75
N GLY A 80 16.61 33.90 -11.88
CA GLY A 80 15.23 34.37 -12.07
C GLY A 80 14.25 33.77 -11.06
N ALA A 81 14.32 32.46 -10.80
CA ALA A 81 13.49 31.79 -9.81
C ALA A 81 13.80 32.24 -8.37
N MET A 82 15.09 32.43 -8.04
CA MET A 82 15.49 32.99 -6.76
C MET A 82 15.02 34.44 -6.58
N ASN A 83 15.07 35.25 -7.64
CA ASN A 83 14.65 36.64 -7.58
C ASN A 83 13.12 36.77 -7.45
N GLU A 84 12.35 35.94 -8.16
CA GLU A 84 10.88 35.88 -8.01
C GLU A 84 10.48 35.45 -6.60
N MET A 85 11.18 34.44 -6.05
CA MET A 85 10.97 33.96 -4.68
C MET A 85 11.33 35.04 -3.66
N ASN A 86 12.44 35.77 -3.86
CA ASN A 86 12.86 36.89 -3.02
C ASN A 86 11.93 38.10 -3.14
N THR A 87 11.33 38.36 -4.30
CA THR A 87 10.39 39.47 -4.48
C THR A 87 9.07 39.16 -3.78
N THR A 88 8.61 37.92 -3.90
CA THR A 88 7.42 37.42 -3.19
C THR A 88 7.66 37.38 -1.68
N MET A 89 8.83 36.92 -1.22
CA MET A 89 9.19 36.92 0.21
C MET A 89 9.50 38.33 0.73
N GLY A 90 10.07 39.23 -0.07
CA GLY A 90 10.36 40.61 0.32
C GLY A 90 9.10 41.44 0.56
N GLY A 91 8.02 41.17 -0.18
CA GLY A 91 6.69 41.73 0.12
C GLY A 91 6.09 41.21 1.43
N ILE A 92 6.51 40.03 1.87
CA ILE A 92 6.09 39.38 3.12
C ILE A 92 6.96 39.83 4.31
N ASP A 93 8.26 40.07 4.10
CA ASP A 93 9.19 40.59 5.11
C ASP A 93 8.97 42.08 5.43
N GLY A 94 8.30 42.82 4.55
CA GLY A 94 7.82 44.18 4.82
C GLY A 94 6.56 44.25 5.69
N MET A 95 5.92 43.11 6.00
CA MET A 95 4.73 43.05 6.86
C MET A 95 5.14 42.94 8.33
N SER A 96 4.27 43.41 9.24
CA SER A 96 4.46 43.13 10.67
C SER A 96 4.42 41.61 10.92
N ASP A 97 5.12 41.13 11.94
CA ASP A 97 5.12 39.69 12.27
C ASP A 97 3.69 39.15 12.52
N GLU A 98 2.81 39.97 13.13
CA GLU A 98 1.41 39.62 13.36
C GLU A 98 0.61 39.49 12.05
N ASP A 99 0.79 40.41 11.11
CA ASP A 99 0.10 40.38 9.82
C ASP A 99 0.60 39.23 8.93
N ARG A 100 1.90 38.94 8.98
CA ARG A 100 2.53 37.81 8.30
C ARG A 100 1.97 36.49 8.83
N GLU A 101 1.94 36.31 10.14
CA GLU A 101 1.41 35.10 10.76
C GLU A 101 -0.09 34.95 10.50
N ALA A 102 -0.86 36.04 10.53
CA ALA A 102 -2.27 36.05 10.18
C ALA A 102 -2.52 35.66 8.72
N LEU A 103 -1.71 36.17 7.78
CA LEU A 103 -1.79 35.84 6.35
C LEU A 103 -1.50 34.36 6.09
N PHE A 104 -0.38 33.84 6.63
CA PHE A 104 0.00 32.43 6.47
C PHE A 104 -1.00 31.50 7.14
N ARG A 105 -1.52 31.87 8.32
CA ARG A 105 -2.55 31.08 9.00
C ARG A 105 -3.85 31.05 8.21
N ARG A 106 -4.28 32.19 7.66
CA ARG A 106 -5.50 32.29 6.85
C ARG A 106 -5.39 31.49 5.56
N GLU A 107 -4.36 31.73 4.77
CA GLU A 107 -4.21 31.04 3.47
C GLU A 107 -3.82 29.56 3.66
N GLY A 108 -3.03 29.24 4.68
CA GLY A 108 -2.70 27.87 5.07
C GLY A 108 -3.93 27.06 5.48
N ILE A 109 -4.82 27.61 6.32
CA ILE A 109 -6.08 26.94 6.70
C ILE A 109 -6.99 26.77 5.48
N VAL A 110 -7.12 27.78 4.62
CA VAL A 110 -7.95 27.68 3.41
C VAL A 110 -7.42 26.62 2.45
N LEU A 111 -6.10 26.54 2.27
CA LEU A 111 -5.47 25.51 1.45
C LEU A 111 -5.73 24.11 2.04
N VAL A 112 -5.50 23.92 3.35
CA VAL A 112 -5.76 22.64 4.03
C VAL A 112 -7.22 22.23 3.89
N LEU A 113 -8.18 23.13 4.10
CA LEU A 113 -9.61 22.84 3.96
C LEU A 113 -10.02 22.45 2.54
N ARG A 114 -9.27 22.86 1.51
CA ARG A 114 -9.52 22.47 0.10
C ARG A 114 -8.83 21.16 -0.29
N VAL A 115 -7.61 20.95 0.21
CA VAL A 115 -6.81 19.75 -0.08
C VAL A 115 -7.33 18.53 0.70
N LEU A 116 -7.75 18.73 1.95
CA LEU A 116 -8.18 17.65 2.85
C LEU A 116 -9.34 16.81 2.29
N PRO A 117 -10.43 17.38 1.72
CA PRO A 117 -11.48 16.59 1.08
C PRO A 117 -10.98 15.72 -0.07
N VAL A 118 -10.06 16.25 -0.89
CA VAL A 118 -9.47 15.49 -2.01
C VAL A 118 -8.61 14.35 -1.50
N MET A 119 -7.78 14.59 -0.49
CA MET A 119 -6.95 13.57 0.13
C MET A 119 -7.79 12.47 0.79
N THR A 120 -8.80 12.84 1.58
CA THR A 120 -9.68 11.88 2.27
C THR A 120 -10.47 11.03 1.28
N ALA A 121 -11.05 11.63 0.23
CA ALA A 121 -11.72 10.88 -0.83
C ALA A 121 -10.75 9.95 -1.59
N GLY A 122 -9.55 10.44 -1.93
CA GLY A 122 -8.51 9.64 -2.57
C GLY A 122 -8.08 8.45 -1.72
N LEU A 123 -7.81 8.67 -0.43
CA LEU A 123 -7.46 7.62 0.53
C LEU A 123 -8.59 6.60 0.70
N PHE A 124 -9.85 7.04 0.73
CA PHE A 124 -11.00 6.14 0.81
C PHE A 124 -11.06 5.23 -0.43
N VAL A 125 -10.97 5.79 -1.64
CA VAL A 125 -11.00 5.00 -2.89
C VAL A 125 -9.80 4.06 -2.96
N LEU A 126 -8.60 4.52 -2.62
CA LEU A 126 -7.39 3.67 -2.56
C LEU A 126 -7.53 2.55 -1.53
N GLY A 127 -8.16 2.81 -0.38
CA GLY A 127 -8.46 1.82 0.64
C GLY A 127 -9.38 0.71 0.10
N VAL A 128 -10.46 1.11 -0.57
CA VAL A 128 -11.39 0.16 -1.24
C VAL A 128 -10.65 -0.67 -2.29
N LEU A 129 -9.85 -0.02 -3.15
CA LEU A 129 -9.07 -0.72 -4.18
C LEU A 129 -8.05 -1.69 -3.58
N THR A 130 -7.42 -1.34 -2.47
CA THR A 130 -6.44 -2.19 -1.79
C THR A 130 -7.09 -3.45 -1.21
N ILE A 131 -8.27 -3.31 -0.60
CA ILE A 131 -9.02 -4.47 -0.08
C ILE A 131 -9.48 -5.36 -1.24
N LEU A 132 -9.98 -4.76 -2.32
CA LEU A 132 -10.47 -5.49 -3.48
C LEU A 132 -9.32 -6.21 -4.23
N SER A 133 -8.18 -5.55 -4.43
CA SER A 133 -7.01 -6.17 -5.05
C SER A 133 -6.43 -7.28 -4.16
N GLY A 134 -6.36 -7.05 -2.85
CA GLY A 134 -5.99 -8.06 -1.87
C GLY A 134 -6.91 -9.28 -1.92
N ALA A 135 -8.23 -9.08 -2.02
CA ALA A 135 -9.23 -10.14 -2.18
C ALA A 135 -9.04 -10.92 -3.49
N TYR A 136 -8.82 -10.21 -4.60
CA TYR A 136 -8.55 -10.81 -5.91
C TYR A 136 -7.31 -11.70 -5.87
N PHE A 137 -6.19 -11.16 -5.40
CA PHE A 137 -4.94 -11.93 -5.36
C PHE A 137 -4.97 -13.06 -4.33
N LEU A 138 -5.76 -12.93 -3.26
CA LEU A 138 -6.01 -14.02 -2.33
C LEU A 138 -6.83 -15.15 -2.97
N CYS A 139 -7.89 -14.83 -3.71
CA CYS A 139 -8.66 -15.81 -4.50
C CYS A 139 -7.79 -16.50 -5.55
N PHE A 140 -6.97 -15.73 -6.27
CA PHE A 140 -5.99 -16.23 -7.23
C PHE A 140 -5.03 -17.24 -6.57
N ALA A 141 -4.42 -16.85 -5.45
CA ALA A 141 -3.45 -17.65 -4.70
C ALA A 141 -4.06 -18.94 -4.11
N LEU A 142 -5.35 -18.89 -3.74
CA LEU A 142 -6.09 -20.06 -3.25
C LEU A 142 -6.62 -20.97 -4.36
N GLY A 143 -6.43 -20.62 -5.64
CA GLY A 143 -6.96 -21.39 -6.76
C GLY A 143 -8.48 -21.27 -6.95
N LYS A 144 -9.11 -20.23 -6.41
CA LYS A 144 -10.55 -20.02 -6.48
C LYS A 144 -10.96 -19.29 -7.76
N GLY A 145 -11.32 -20.07 -8.78
CA GLY A 145 -11.64 -19.58 -10.12
C GLY A 145 -10.45 -19.75 -11.07
N LYS A 146 -10.73 -20.11 -12.33
CA LYS A 146 -9.71 -20.31 -13.37
C LYS A 146 -9.49 -19.04 -14.16
N GLU A 147 -10.59 -18.38 -14.52
CA GLU A 147 -10.62 -17.15 -15.31
C GLU A 147 -10.57 -15.88 -14.44
N PRO A 148 -10.04 -14.76 -14.95
CA PRO A 148 -9.95 -13.50 -14.22
C PRO A 148 -11.29 -12.99 -13.69
N THR A 149 -12.35 -13.16 -14.49
CA THR A 149 -13.72 -12.72 -14.14
C THR A 149 -14.29 -13.49 -12.96
N GLU A 150 -14.07 -14.81 -12.92
CA GLU A 150 -14.47 -15.67 -11.80
C GLU A 150 -13.73 -15.27 -10.52
N ILE A 151 -12.42 -15.01 -10.62
CA ILE A 151 -11.60 -14.57 -9.48
C ILE A 151 -12.11 -13.22 -8.95
N LEU A 152 -12.44 -12.29 -9.85
CA LEU A 152 -12.99 -10.98 -9.49
C LEU A 152 -14.35 -11.10 -8.80
N ASN A 153 -15.27 -11.93 -9.31
CA ASN A 153 -16.55 -12.17 -8.67
C ASN A 153 -16.38 -12.75 -7.26
N ASN A 154 -15.49 -13.74 -7.09
CA ASN A 154 -15.16 -14.29 -5.77
C ASN A 154 -14.54 -13.24 -4.83
N ALA A 155 -13.74 -12.32 -5.37
CA ALA A 155 -13.14 -11.23 -4.61
C ALA A 155 -14.19 -10.23 -4.10
N LEU A 156 -15.19 -9.90 -4.91
CA LEU A 156 -16.31 -9.03 -4.52
C LEU A 156 -17.10 -9.62 -3.35
N PHE A 157 -17.38 -10.93 -3.37
CA PHE A 157 -18.04 -11.61 -2.25
C PHE A 157 -17.19 -11.63 -0.97
N LEU A 158 -15.86 -11.67 -1.11
CA LEU A 158 -14.94 -11.65 0.04
C LEU A 158 -14.62 -10.25 0.55
N PHE A 159 -15.02 -9.19 -0.15
CA PHE A 159 -14.70 -7.80 0.20
C PHE A 159 -15.14 -7.44 1.63
N LEU A 160 -16.44 -7.59 1.94
CA LEU A 160 -16.98 -7.26 3.27
C LEU A 160 -16.40 -8.16 4.38
N PRO A 161 -16.34 -9.50 4.21
CA PRO A 161 -15.67 -10.36 5.19
C PRO A 161 -14.21 -9.99 5.44
N LEU A 162 -13.45 -9.64 4.41
CA LEU A 162 -12.05 -9.21 4.56
C LEU A 162 -11.95 -7.88 5.28
N LEU A 163 -12.76 -6.88 4.91
CA LEU A 163 -12.84 -5.61 5.65
C LEU A 163 -13.10 -5.86 7.14
N GLY A 164 -14.03 -6.76 7.47
CA GLY A 164 -14.30 -7.16 8.85
C GLY A 164 -13.07 -7.77 9.54
N VAL A 165 -12.31 -8.64 8.86
CA VAL A 165 -11.07 -9.22 9.42
C VAL A 165 -10.02 -8.14 9.67
N TRP A 166 -9.85 -7.20 8.75
CA TRP A 166 -8.91 -6.09 8.92
C TRP A 166 -9.28 -5.20 10.11
N VAL A 167 -10.54 -4.75 10.18
CA VAL A 167 -11.05 -3.92 11.30
C VAL A 167 -10.91 -4.66 12.62
N TRP A 168 -11.31 -5.93 12.68
CA TRP A 168 -11.24 -6.70 13.92
C TRP A 168 -9.80 -7.00 14.36
N SER A 169 -8.90 -7.29 13.41
CA SER A 169 -7.48 -7.48 13.70
C SER A 169 -6.81 -6.20 14.18
N PHE A 170 -7.18 -5.06 13.58
CA PHE A 170 -6.74 -3.73 14.01
C PHE A 170 -7.20 -3.44 15.44
N LEU A 171 -8.50 -3.52 15.72
CA LEU A 171 -9.03 -3.28 17.06
C LEU A 171 -8.33 -4.14 18.12
N ARG A 172 -8.16 -5.44 17.87
CA ARG A 172 -7.46 -6.33 18.82
C ARG A 172 -5.99 -6.02 19.02
N SER A 173 -5.31 -5.44 18.03
CA SER A 173 -3.88 -5.14 18.11
C SER A 173 -3.62 -3.77 18.74
N PHE A 174 -4.48 -2.79 18.47
CA PHE A 174 -4.25 -1.38 18.82
C PHE A 174 -5.02 -0.90 20.07
N VAL A 175 -6.09 -1.59 20.51
CA VAL A 175 -6.86 -1.20 21.71
C VAL A 175 -6.00 -1.13 22.99
N TRP A 176 -4.89 -1.87 23.02
CA TRP A 176 -3.99 -1.96 24.16
C TRP A 176 -2.95 -0.84 24.21
N ILE A 177 -2.80 -0.04 23.14
CA ILE A 177 -1.73 0.97 23.03
C ILE A 177 -1.78 2.01 24.16
N PRO A 178 -2.95 2.56 24.55
CA PRO A 178 -3.02 3.52 25.65
C PRO A 178 -2.55 2.95 27.00
N ILE A 179 -2.61 1.62 27.19
CA ILE A 179 -2.34 0.97 28.48
C ILE A 179 -0.94 0.36 28.52
N PHE A 180 -0.55 -0.35 27.46
CA PHE A 180 0.68 -1.17 27.41
C PHE A 180 1.67 -0.70 26.33
N GLY A 181 1.41 0.45 25.70
CA GLY A 181 2.22 0.97 24.61
C GLY A 181 2.16 0.09 23.35
N ILE A 182 3.18 0.20 22.49
CA ILE A 182 3.21 -0.47 21.18
C ILE A 182 3.53 -1.98 21.23
N ILE A 183 4.00 -2.48 22.38
CA ILE A 183 4.47 -3.88 22.54
C ILE A 183 3.40 -4.91 22.12
N PRO A 184 2.13 -4.83 22.57
CA PRO A 184 1.09 -5.76 22.13
C PRO A 184 0.87 -5.74 20.62
N ALA A 185 0.96 -4.57 19.98
CA ALA A 185 0.78 -4.46 18.53
C ALA A 185 1.87 -5.21 17.76
N ILE A 186 3.13 -5.08 18.18
CA ILE A 186 4.29 -5.80 17.59
C ILE A 186 4.11 -7.33 17.73
N ILE A 187 3.58 -7.79 18.86
CA ILE A 187 3.39 -9.22 19.11
C ILE A 187 2.18 -9.78 18.33
N LEU A 188 1.08 -9.02 18.28
CA LEU A 188 -0.19 -9.49 17.74
C LEU A 188 -0.28 -9.36 16.21
N MET A 189 0.25 -8.28 15.63
CA MET A 189 0.07 -7.95 14.22
C MET A 189 0.60 -9.05 13.26
N PRO A 190 1.83 -9.58 13.44
CA PRO A 190 2.32 -10.66 12.58
C PRO A 190 1.43 -11.91 12.66
N ARG A 191 0.85 -12.20 13.83
CA ARG A 191 0.01 -13.37 14.06
C ARG A 191 -1.36 -13.25 13.40
N PHE A 192 -1.84 -12.03 13.16
CA PHE A 192 -3.09 -11.80 12.45
C PHE A 192 -2.93 -11.71 10.93
N ALA A 193 -1.70 -11.64 10.41
CA ALA A 193 -1.46 -11.64 8.96
C ALA A 193 -2.03 -12.88 8.24
N LEU A 194 -2.20 -14.01 8.94
CA LEU A 194 -2.76 -15.24 8.37
C LEU A 194 -4.30 -15.27 8.41
N ALA A 195 -4.95 -14.35 9.13
CA ALA A 195 -6.41 -14.35 9.31
C ALA A 195 -7.19 -14.19 7.99
N PRO A 196 -6.80 -13.30 7.05
CA PRO A 196 -7.40 -13.23 5.73
C PRO A 196 -7.35 -14.56 4.96
N VAL A 197 -6.20 -15.25 5.01
CA VAL A 197 -6.03 -16.55 4.37
C VAL A 197 -6.91 -17.61 5.01
N ILE A 198 -7.04 -17.62 6.34
CA ILE A 198 -7.90 -18.56 7.08
C ILE A 198 -9.38 -18.31 6.75
N LEU A 199 -9.82 -17.05 6.73
CA LEU A 199 -11.18 -16.66 6.33
C LEU A 199 -11.50 -17.19 4.93
N ALA A 200 -10.64 -16.89 3.96
CA ALA A 200 -10.86 -17.27 2.57
C ALA A 200 -10.73 -18.79 2.36
N SER A 201 -9.79 -19.47 3.00
CA SER A 201 -9.58 -20.92 2.80
C SER A 201 -10.57 -21.80 3.57
N GLN A 202 -10.87 -21.48 4.82
CA GLN A 202 -11.68 -22.32 5.73
C GLN A 202 -13.14 -21.88 5.81
N LYS A 203 -13.55 -20.80 5.10
CA LYS A 203 -14.90 -20.22 5.14
C LYS A 203 -15.41 -19.94 6.56
N LYS A 204 -14.50 -19.64 7.49
CA LYS A 204 -14.86 -19.28 8.87
C LYS A 204 -15.42 -17.87 8.92
N GLY A 205 -16.19 -17.53 9.96
CA GLY A 205 -16.60 -16.15 10.22
C GLY A 205 -15.40 -15.24 10.55
N VAL A 206 -15.61 -13.92 10.52
CA VAL A 206 -14.58 -12.89 10.76
C VAL A 206 -13.84 -13.10 12.08
N THR A 207 -14.58 -13.15 13.19
CA THR A 207 -14.04 -13.28 14.55
C THR A 207 -13.38 -14.65 14.77
N ALA A 208 -13.98 -15.70 14.21
CA ALA A 208 -13.45 -17.05 14.25
C ALA A 208 -12.11 -17.16 13.50
N SER A 209 -11.96 -16.48 12.36
CA SER A 209 -10.74 -16.50 11.56
C SER A 209 -9.57 -15.81 12.27
N VAL A 210 -9.81 -14.65 12.89
CA VAL A 210 -8.79 -13.93 13.67
C VAL A 210 -8.37 -14.71 14.92
N THR A 211 -9.34 -15.29 15.63
CA THR A 211 -9.08 -16.12 16.81
C THR A 211 -8.30 -17.38 16.45
N GLU A 212 -8.67 -18.02 15.34
CA GLU A 212 -7.99 -19.20 14.84
C GLU A 212 -6.56 -18.88 14.37
N SER A 213 -6.36 -17.73 13.72
CA SER A 213 -5.03 -17.23 13.35
C SER A 213 -4.15 -17.08 14.58
N TYR A 214 -4.65 -16.44 15.63
CA TYR A 214 -3.93 -16.32 16.90
C TYR A 214 -3.59 -17.69 17.48
N ARG A 215 -4.57 -18.59 17.56
CA ARG A 215 -4.39 -19.92 18.16
C ARG A 215 -3.33 -20.75 17.43
N LYS A 216 -3.40 -20.82 16.10
CA LYS A 216 -2.51 -21.65 15.26
C LYS A 216 -1.11 -21.07 15.04
N THR A 217 -0.92 -19.78 15.28
CA THR A 217 0.39 -19.13 15.18
C THR A 217 1.18 -19.15 16.51
N ARG A 218 0.63 -19.77 17.56
CA ARG A 218 1.34 -19.91 18.85
C ARG A 218 2.64 -20.69 18.64
N GLY A 219 3.77 -20.11 19.08
CA GLY A 219 5.10 -20.70 18.89
C GLY A 219 5.76 -20.42 17.53
N TYR A 220 5.06 -19.78 16.59
CA TYR A 220 5.59 -19.45 15.26
C TYR A 220 5.81 -17.94 15.03
N TRP A 221 5.68 -17.12 16.08
CA TRP A 221 5.76 -15.65 15.97
C TRP A 221 7.03 -15.18 15.23
N GLY A 222 8.22 -15.59 15.68
CA GLY A 222 9.48 -15.14 15.10
C GLY A 222 9.65 -15.57 13.64
N ARG A 223 9.11 -16.74 13.25
CA ARG A 223 9.13 -17.19 11.85
C ARG A 223 8.19 -16.37 10.97
N ILE A 224 7.00 -16.05 11.46
CA ILE A 224 6.05 -15.21 10.72
C ILE A 224 6.61 -13.80 10.58
N ALA A 225 7.03 -13.20 11.69
CA ALA A 225 7.60 -11.86 11.71
C ALA A 225 8.86 -11.78 10.83
N GLY A 226 9.79 -12.74 10.95
CA GLY A 226 11.00 -12.78 10.13
C GLY A 226 10.71 -12.95 8.63
N ASN A 227 9.82 -13.87 8.26
CA ASN A 227 9.44 -14.08 6.86
C ASN A 227 8.73 -12.85 6.27
N LEU A 228 7.85 -12.21 7.03
CA LEU A 228 7.18 -10.97 6.61
C LEU A 228 8.16 -9.80 6.53
N ALA A 229 9.12 -9.70 7.45
CA ALA A 229 10.16 -8.67 7.44
C ALA A 229 11.06 -8.80 6.21
N VAL A 230 11.52 -10.02 5.89
CA VAL A 230 12.34 -10.25 4.69
C VAL A 230 11.52 -10.00 3.41
N ALA A 231 10.26 -10.44 3.35
CA ALA A 231 9.38 -10.12 2.22
C ALA A 231 9.18 -8.60 2.07
N GLY A 232 9.00 -7.89 3.18
CA GLY A 232 8.92 -6.42 3.22
C GLY A 232 10.20 -5.75 2.75
N LEU A 233 11.37 -6.24 3.15
CA LEU A 233 12.67 -5.73 2.70
C LEU A 233 12.85 -5.93 1.18
N ILE A 234 12.50 -7.10 0.66
CA ILE A 234 12.53 -7.37 -0.78
C ILE A 234 11.60 -6.40 -1.52
N PHE A 235 10.38 -6.18 -1.03
CA PHE A 235 9.48 -5.21 -1.63
C PHE A 235 10.03 -3.79 -1.60
N MET A 236 10.62 -3.37 -0.48
CA MET A 236 11.25 -2.06 -0.36
C MET A 236 12.36 -1.88 -1.41
N LEU A 237 13.21 -2.88 -1.58
CA LEU A 237 14.28 -2.86 -2.58
C LEU A 237 13.73 -2.82 -4.02
N VAL A 238 12.69 -3.60 -4.32
CA VAL A 238 12.02 -3.57 -5.64
C VAL A 238 11.41 -2.20 -5.90
N SER A 239 10.67 -1.64 -4.93
CA SER A 239 10.06 -0.33 -5.03
C SER A 239 11.10 0.76 -5.24
N TRP A 240 12.24 0.68 -4.53
CA TRP A 240 13.34 1.62 -4.69
C TRP A 240 13.99 1.51 -6.07
N GLY A 241 14.27 0.28 -6.53
CA GLY A 241 14.80 0.03 -7.88
C GLY A 241 13.89 0.56 -8.99
N VAL A 242 12.57 0.33 -8.87
CA VAL A 242 11.58 0.86 -9.82
C VAL A 242 11.51 2.38 -9.76
N SER A 243 11.63 2.98 -8.58
CA SER A 243 11.67 4.44 -8.44
C SER A 243 12.86 5.01 -9.19
N LEU A 244 14.06 4.43 -9.06
CA LEU A 244 15.26 4.88 -9.79
C LEU A 244 15.09 4.79 -11.31
N VAL A 245 14.54 3.68 -11.80
CA VAL A 245 14.31 3.48 -13.25
C VAL A 245 13.21 4.39 -13.80
N THR A 246 12.26 4.82 -12.96
CA THR A 246 11.16 5.69 -13.39
C THR A 246 11.49 7.18 -13.32
N ILE A 247 12.66 7.58 -12.80
CA ILE A 247 13.08 9.00 -12.79
C ILE A 247 13.15 9.60 -14.21
N PRO A 248 13.87 9.01 -15.19
CA PRO A 248 13.92 9.57 -16.55
C PRO A 248 12.53 9.61 -17.20
N VAL A 249 11.70 8.61 -16.93
CA VAL A 249 10.32 8.55 -17.43
C VAL A 249 9.46 9.64 -16.81
N ALA A 250 9.66 9.96 -15.53
CA ALA A 250 8.94 11.02 -14.83
C ALA A 250 9.23 12.40 -15.42
N LEU A 251 10.45 12.61 -15.94
CA LEU A 251 10.81 13.86 -16.64
C LEU A 251 10.03 14.04 -17.94
N GLN A 252 9.72 12.96 -18.65
CA GLN A 252 8.96 13.01 -19.91
C GLN A 252 7.44 12.95 -19.69
N SER A 253 7.00 12.12 -18.75
CA SER A 253 5.58 11.89 -18.45
C SER A 253 5.38 11.44 -17.01
N LYS A 254 4.95 12.38 -16.17
CA LYS A 254 4.53 12.11 -14.79
C LYS A 254 3.44 11.04 -14.71
N VAL A 255 2.49 11.05 -15.64
CA VAL A 255 1.38 10.08 -15.69
C VAL A 255 1.88 8.66 -15.93
N LEU A 256 2.80 8.49 -16.89
CA LEU A 256 3.38 7.18 -17.20
C LEU A 256 4.20 6.64 -16.02
N SER A 257 4.98 7.50 -15.36
CA SER A 257 5.75 7.13 -14.17
C SER A 257 4.84 6.63 -13.04
N ILE A 258 3.76 7.36 -12.73
CA ILE A 258 2.76 6.94 -11.72
C ILE A 258 2.13 5.59 -12.10
N TRP A 259 1.82 5.38 -13.38
CA TRP A 259 1.23 4.13 -13.83
C TRP A 259 2.18 2.93 -13.68
N ILE A 260 3.45 3.07 -14.08
CA ILE A 260 4.47 2.01 -13.92
C ILE A 260 4.61 1.64 -12.44
N GLN A 261 4.74 2.64 -11.57
CA GLN A 261 4.85 2.41 -10.13
C GLN A 261 3.63 1.67 -9.56
N ALA A 262 2.41 2.06 -9.96
CA ALA A 262 1.18 1.41 -9.51
C ALA A 262 1.09 -0.05 -9.99
N VAL A 263 1.48 -0.34 -11.25
CA VAL A 263 1.51 -1.70 -11.80
C VAL A 263 2.51 -2.58 -11.03
N VAL A 264 3.71 -2.10 -10.78
CA VAL A 264 4.73 -2.83 -10.01
C VAL A 264 4.27 -3.06 -8.56
N GLN A 265 3.63 -2.07 -7.95
CA GLN A 265 3.05 -2.21 -6.62
C GLN A 265 2.01 -3.34 -6.58
N GLN A 266 1.10 -3.40 -7.56
CA GLN A 266 0.11 -4.49 -7.62
C GLN A 266 0.72 -5.86 -7.93
N ALA A 267 1.77 -5.92 -8.75
CA ALA A 267 2.53 -7.15 -8.95
C ALA A 267 3.10 -7.67 -7.62
N THR A 268 3.60 -6.76 -6.78
CA THR A 268 4.12 -7.13 -5.47
C THR A 268 3.02 -7.56 -4.51
N VAL A 269 1.88 -6.83 -4.47
CA VAL A 269 0.72 -7.25 -3.67
C VAL A 269 0.28 -8.66 -4.03
N GLY A 270 0.19 -8.95 -5.33
CA GLY A 270 -0.16 -10.29 -5.81
C GLY A 270 0.85 -11.37 -5.42
N TYR A 271 2.14 -11.08 -5.57
CA TYR A 271 3.20 -11.99 -5.14
C TYR A 271 3.15 -12.26 -3.62
N THR A 272 2.98 -11.21 -2.82
CA THR A 272 2.86 -11.32 -1.35
C THR A 272 1.64 -12.13 -0.95
N ALA A 273 0.51 -12.01 -1.64
CA ALA A 273 -0.68 -12.82 -1.37
C ALA A 273 -0.40 -14.32 -1.56
N VAL A 274 0.28 -14.71 -2.66
CA VAL A 274 0.69 -16.09 -2.90
C VAL A 274 1.67 -16.59 -1.84
N PHE A 275 2.69 -15.78 -1.52
CA PHE A 275 3.64 -16.07 -0.46
C PHE A 275 2.95 -16.30 0.89
N LEU A 276 2.00 -15.43 1.26
CA LEU A 276 1.26 -15.51 2.50
C LEU A 276 0.37 -16.76 2.58
N VAL A 277 -0.24 -17.16 1.46
CA VAL A 277 -1.00 -18.42 1.36
C VAL A 277 -0.08 -19.63 1.59
N LEU A 278 1.08 -19.66 0.94
CA LEU A 278 2.06 -20.73 1.13
C LEU A 278 2.59 -20.79 2.57
N LEU A 279 2.98 -19.64 3.13
CA LEU A 279 3.42 -19.51 4.51
C LEU A 279 2.34 -20.00 5.49
N THR A 280 1.08 -19.61 5.25
CA THR A 280 -0.06 -20.06 6.05
C THR A 280 -0.21 -21.57 5.99
N LYS A 281 -0.19 -22.18 4.80
CA LYS A 281 -0.27 -23.64 4.64
C LYS A 281 0.83 -24.35 5.42
N THR A 282 2.08 -23.92 5.25
CA THR A 282 3.23 -24.49 5.97
C THR A 282 3.10 -24.37 7.49
N ILE A 283 2.61 -23.25 8.01
CA ILE A 283 2.41 -23.10 9.46
C ILE A 283 1.26 -23.98 9.94
N LEU A 284 0.16 -24.05 9.21
CA LEU A 284 -1.01 -24.85 9.57
C LEU A 284 -0.71 -26.35 9.59
N GLU A 285 0.06 -26.85 8.63
CA GLU A 285 0.50 -28.25 8.55
C GLU A 285 1.40 -28.62 9.73
N ASN A 286 2.29 -27.71 10.15
CA ASN A 286 3.20 -27.96 11.27
C ASN A 286 2.58 -27.68 12.65
N ALA A 287 1.49 -26.90 12.71
CA ALA A 287 0.78 -26.56 13.95
C ALA A 287 -0.22 -27.64 14.40
N GLN A 288 -0.55 -28.62 13.56
CA GLN A 288 -1.31 -29.78 14.01
C GLN A 288 -0.41 -30.63 14.92
N PRO A 289 -0.84 -30.99 16.15
CA PRO A 289 -0.10 -31.96 16.92
C PRO A 289 0.00 -33.23 16.09
N GLN A 290 1.21 -33.77 15.92
CA GLN A 290 1.36 -35.13 15.42
C GLN A 290 0.50 -36.01 16.32
N VAL A 291 -0.64 -36.45 15.80
CA VAL A 291 -1.40 -37.54 16.43
C VAL A 291 -0.38 -38.66 16.50
N LYS A 292 0.09 -38.97 17.70
CA LYS A 292 0.91 -40.15 17.96
C LYS A 292 0.09 -41.34 17.44
N SER A 293 0.38 -41.76 16.21
CA SER A 293 0.07 -43.08 15.67
C SER A 293 0.89 -44.07 16.50
N GLY A 294 0.43 -44.28 17.72
CA GLY A 294 1.09 -45.04 18.77
C GLY A 294 0.05 -45.80 19.58
N LYS A 295 -0.90 -46.45 18.91
CA LYS A 295 -1.52 -47.67 19.42
C LYS A 295 -1.07 -48.83 18.54
N LYS A 296 0.16 -49.28 18.76
CA LYS A 296 0.42 -50.72 18.75
C LYS A 296 -0.19 -51.23 20.06
N ALA A 297 -1.36 -51.83 19.97
CA ALA A 297 -1.77 -52.84 20.94
C ALA A 297 -1.76 -54.17 20.18
N LYS A 298 -0.61 -54.85 20.23
CA LYS A 298 -0.55 -56.29 20.14
C LYS A 298 -0.70 -56.81 21.57
N ALA A 299 -1.79 -57.51 21.82
CA ALA A 299 -1.89 -58.75 22.60
C ALA A 299 -3.35 -59.18 22.48
#